data_AF-A0AAV7NLU7-F1
#
_entry.id   AF-A0AAV7NLU7-F1
#
_cell.length_a   1.000
_cell.length_b   1.000
_cell.length_c   1.000
_cell.angle_alpha   90.00
_cell.angle_beta   90.00
_cell.angle_gamma   90.00
#
_symmetry.space_group_name_H-M   'P 1'
#
loop_
_entity.id
_entity.type
_entity.pdbx_description
1 polymer ?
#
loop_
_entity_poly.entity_id
_entity_poly.type
_entity_poly.pdbx_seq_one_letter_code
_entity_poly.pdbx_strand_id
1 'polypeptide(L)' 'KLYGNVPVIEERHRHRYEVNPELIHHFEEKGFKFVGHDTEGHRMEVVELQ' A
#
# COMPACT_ATOMS: atom_id res chain seq x y z
N LYS A 1 -3.38 -16.45 3.45
CA LYS A 1 -2.52 -15.27 3.71
C LYS A 1 -1.07 -15.70 3.52
N LEU A 2 -0.34 -15.07 2.60
CA LEU A 2 0.96 -15.56 2.11
C LEU A 2 2.12 -15.28 3.08
N TYR A 3 2.11 -14.11 3.73
CA TYR A 3 3.18 -13.69 4.65
C TYR A 3 3.05 -14.25 6.08
N GLY A 4 2.35 -15.37 6.29
CA GLY A 4 2.29 -15.99 7.62
C GLY A 4 1.63 -15.15 8.73
N ASN A 5 0.78 -14.18 8.36
CA ASN A 5 0.07 -13.28 9.29
C ASN A 5 0.97 -12.40 10.17
N VAL A 6 2.21 -12.15 9.76
CA VAL A 6 3.07 -11.17 10.45
C VAL A 6 2.53 -9.75 10.24
N PRO A 7 2.70 -8.84 11.22
CA PRO A 7 2.21 -7.46 11.12
C PRO A 7 3.13 -6.57 10.26
N VAL A 8 4.40 -6.94 10.09
CA VAL A 8 5.42 -6.19 9.37
C VAL A 8 6.19 -7.14 8.47
N ILE A 9 6.46 -6.69 7.24
CA ILE A 9 7.33 -7.37 6.29
C ILE A 9 8.48 -6.42 5.91
N GLU A 10 9.64 -6.99 5.58
CA GLU A 10 10.80 -6.22 5.12
C GLU A 10 11.05 -6.54 3.65
N GLU A 11 10.87 -5.56 2.78
CA GLU A 11 11.02 -5.70 1.33
C GLU A 11 11.98 -4.63 0.78
N ARG A 12 12.60 -4.91 -0.37
CA ARG A 12 13.55 -3.99 -1.02
C ARG A 12 12.91 -3.32 -2.22
N HIS A 13 12.81 -1.99 -2.16
CA HIS A 13 12.17 -1.18 -3.19
C HIS A 13 13.22 -0.51 -4.08
N ARG A 14 12.97 -0.45 -5.40
CA ARG A 14 13.82 0.24 -6.38
C ARG A 14 12.97 0.91 -7.46
N HIS A 15 12.27 1.97 -7.09
CA HIS A 15 11.48 2.83 -7.97
C HIS A 15 11.73 4.31 -7.65
N ARG A 16 11.13 5.20 -8.45
CA ARG A 16 11.25 6.66 -8.29
C ARG A 16 9.93 7.34 -7.95
N TYR A 17 8.81 6.70 -8.29
CA TYR A 17 7.48 7.27 -8.17
C TYR A 17 6.72 6.63 -7.02
N GLU A 18 5.85 7.42 -6.42
CA GLU A 18 4.91 7.03 -5.38
C GLU A 18 3.50 7.47 -5.81
N VAL A 19 2.47 6.86 -5.21
CA VAL A 19 1.09 7.31 -5.39
C VAL A 19 0.91 8.68 -4.72
N ASN A 20 0.20 9.60 -5.38
CA ASN A 20 -0.16 10.89 -4.77
C ASN A 20 -1.18 10.66 -3.63
N PRO A 21 -0.89 11.03 -2.37
CA PRO A 21 -1.81 10.86 -1.25
C PRO A 21 -3.18 11.49 -1.45
N GLU A 22 -3.27 12.60 -2.18
CA GLU A 22 -4.53 13.29 -2.45
C GLU A 22 -5.50 12.47 -3.32
N LEU A 23 -4.96 11.54 -4.11
CA LEU A 23 -5.74 10.71 -5.04
C LEU A 23 -6.16 9.37 -4.44
N ILE A 24 -5.74 9.03 -3.21
CA ILE A 24 -6.03 7.74 -2.57
C ILE A 24 -7.52 7.43 -2.59
N HIS A 25 -8.36 8.40 -2.20
CA HIS A 25 -9.81 8.21 -2.12
C HIS A 25 -10.41 7.78 -3.47
N HIS A 26 -9.90 8.30 -4.59
CA HIS A 26 -10.40 7.93 -5.93
C HIS A 26 -10.13 6.46 -6.28
N PHE A 27 -9.09 5.85 -5.71
CA PHE A 27 -8.81 4.43 -5.87
C PHE A 27 -9.70 3.60 -4.94
N GLU A 28 -9.86 4.02 -3.69
CA GLU A 28 -10.70 3.35 -2.70
C GLU A 28 -12.17 3.29 -3.11
N GLU A 29 -12.71 4.38 -3.67
CA GLU A 29 -14.06 4.42 -4.23
C GLU A 29 -14.29 3.41 -5.38
N LYS A 30 -13.21 3.00 -6.05
CA LYS A 30 -13.23 2.03 -7.15
C LYS A 30 -12.90 0.60 -6.70
N GLY A 31 -12.83 0.36 -5.39
CA GLY A 31 -12.60 -0.96 -4.80
C GLY A 31 -11.12 -1.30 -4.57
N PHE A 32 -10.18 -0.38 -4.83
CA PHE A 32 -8.77 -0.59 -4.50
C PHE A 32 -8.54 -0.28 -3.03
N LYS A 33 -8.20 -1.30 -2.25
CA LYS A 33 -7.88 -1.15 -0.83
C LYS A 33 -6.37 -1.14 -0.64
N PHE A 34 -5.85 -0.05 -0.06
CA PHE A 34 -4.45 0.00 0.37
C PHE A 34 -4.29 -0.79 1.68
N VAL A 35 -3.45 -1.83 1.65
CA VAL A 35 -3.28 -2.79 2.75
C VAL A 35 -1.87 -2.75 3.34
N GLY A 36 -0.88 -2.25 2.59
CA GLY A 36 0.50 -2.07 3.04
C GLY A 36 0.89 -0.59 3.03
N HIS A 37 1.54 -0.15 4.10
CA HIS A 37 1.93 1.23 4.34
C HIS A 37 3.38 1.27 4.82
N ASP A 38 4.10 2.35 4.52
CA ASP A 38 5.44 2.58 5.07
C ASP A 38 5.38 2.80 6.60
N THR A 39 6.54 2.86 7.25
CA THR A 39 6.64 3.03 8.72
C THR A 39 6.03 4.33 9.24
N GLU A 40 5.89 5.34 8.38
CA GLU A 40 5.31 6.64 8.72
C GLU A 40 3.82 6.75 8.32
N GLY A 41 3.29 5.79 7.56
CA GLY A 41 1.94 5.81 7.00
C GLY A 41 1.75 6.82 5.85
N HIS A 42 2.82 7.39 5.32
CA HIS A 42 2.77 8.42 4.27
C HIS A 42 2.68 7.81 2.88
N ARG A 43 3.27 6.62 2.68
CA ARG A 43 3.29 5.93 1.39
C ARG A 43 2.45 4.67 1.44
N MET A 44 1.65 4.51 0.39
CA MET A 44 0.86 3.32 0.14
C MET A 44 1.66 2.36 -0.71
N GLU A 45 2.07 1.23 -0.13
CA GLU A 45 3.03 0.29 -0.74
C GLU A 45 2.35 -0.90 -1.43
N VAL A 46 1.24 -1.40 -0.85
CA VAL A 46 0.55 -2.60 -1.33
C VAL A 46 -0.95 -2.35 -1.42
N VAL A 47 -1.55 -2.76 -2.54
CA VAL A 47 -2.98 -2.63 -2.81
C VAL A 47 -3.60 -3.98 -3.14
N GLU A 48 -4.84 -4.19 -2.73
CA GLU A 48 -5.67 -5.34 -3.07
C GLU A 48 -7.00 -4.84 -3.66
N LEU A 49 -7.49 -5.48 -4.72
CA LEU A 49 -8.80 -5.19 -5.30
C LEU A 49 -9.87 -6.03 -4.58
N GLN A 50 -10.98 -5.40 -4.22
CA GLN A 50 -12.16 -6.06 -3.64
C GLN A 50 -13.12 -6.61 -4.68
#